data_AF-A0A3L6QFT2-F1
#
_entry.id   AF-A0A3L6QFT2-F1
#
_cell.length_a   1.000
_cell.length_b   1.000
_cell.length_c   1.000
_cell.angle_alpha   90.00
_cell.angle_beta   90.00
_cell.angle_gamma   90.00
#
_symmetry.space_group_name_H-M   'P 1'
#
loop_
_entity.id
_entity.type
_entity.pdbx_description
1 polymer ?
#
loop_
_entity_poly.entity_id
_entity_poly.type
_entity_poly.pdbx_seq_one_letter_code
_entity_poly.pdbx_strand_id
1 'polypeptide(L)'
;MATPYKPKNILITGAAGFIASHVATRIVKKYPDYNIVILDKLDYCSNLKNLLPISSSPNFKFLKGDIASADLVNFILVTENIDTVMHFAAQTHVDNSFGNLFEFTKNNIYGTHVLLEACRQITGQIKRFIHVSTDEVYGETDEDAVVGNHEASQLLPTNPYAATKAGAEMLAMAYGRSYGLPVITTRGNNVYGPNQFPEKLIPKFILLAMRGEPLPIHGDGSNVRSYLYCEDVAEAFEVILHRGEVGHVYNIGTKKERTVMNVAKDICKLFNLEANKAIKFVDNRPFNDQRYFLDDENLKSLGWSERTHWEDGLRKTMEWYVANSIYWGDVSGALLPHPKVMVMPGGYEGSKEIKGMLAQFNNIQTEVAPTSDSVLETHPFKFLIYGRTGWIGGLLGKICEKQGIPYEYGKGRFARAFFTHPGHPNY
;
A
#
# COMPACT_ATOMS: atom_id res chain seq x y z
N MET A 1 -21.36 -18.31 16.14
CA MET A 1 -20.49 -17.32 15.47
C MET A 1 -19.06 -17.62 15.88
N ALA A 2 -18.12 -17.73 14.93
CA ALA A 2 -16.71 -17.93 15.27
C ALA A 2 -16.19 -16.74 16.10
N THR A 3 -15.30 -17.00 17.05
CA THR A 3 -14.67 -15.94 17.85
C THR A 3 -13.88 -15.01 16.93
N PRO A 4 -14.07 -13.68 17.00
CA PRO A 4 -13.30 -12.74 16.17
C PRO A 4 -11.80 -12.92 16.38
N TYR A 5 -11.03 -12.93 15.29
CA TYR A 5 -9.58 -12.99 15.35
C TYR A 5 -9.04 -11.71 16.00
N LYS A 6 -8.09 -11.85 16.92
CA LYS A 6 -7.40 -10.74 17.57
C LYS A 6 -5.90 -10.84 17.26
N PRO A 7 -5.36 -9.96 16.40
CA PRO A 7 -3.92 -9.92 16.15
C PRO A 7 -3.18 -9.39 17.38
N LYS A 8 -1.87 -9.65 17.45
CA LYS A 8 -0.97 -9.05 18.45
C LYS A 8 0.03 -8.11 17.78
N ASN A 9 0.65 -8.55 16.69
CA ASN A 9 1.70 -7.80 15.99
C ASN A 9 1.39 -7.74 14.49
N ILE A 10 1.07 -6.54 13.99
CA ILE A 10 0.63 -6.30 12.61
C ILE A 10 1.72 -5.55 11.84
N LEU A 11 2.16 -6.12 10.72
CA LEU A 11 2.93 -5.42 9.70
C LEU A 11 1.98 -4.80 8.67
N ILE A 12 1.99 -3.47 8.53
CA ILE A 12 1.26 -2.76 7.47
C ILE A 12 2.27 -2.19 6.48
N THR A 13 2.24 -2.66 5.22
CA THR A 13 3.16 -2.14 4.20
C THR A 13 2.50 -0.99 3.43
N GLY A 14 3.25 0.05 3.08
CA GLY A 14 2.75 1.16 2.24
C GLY A 14 1.88 2.19 2.99
N ALA A 15 1.98 2.23 4.33
CA ALA A 15 1.11 3.06 5.16
C ALA A 15 1.50 4.53 5.26
N ALA A 16 2.63 4.97 4.67
CA ALA A 16 2.83 6.38 4.39
C ALA A 16 2.03 6.85 3.16
N GLY A 17 1.42 5.93 2.40
CA GLY A 17 0.47 6.23 1.33
C GLY A 17 -0.94 6.60 1.82
N PHE A 18 -1.87 6.77 0.88
CA PHE A 18 -3.23 7.23 1.15
C PHE A 18 -4.05 6.27 2.02
N ILE A 19 -4.57 5.17 1.45
CA ILE A 19 -5.55 4.29 2.14
C ILE A 19 -4.97 3.70 3.44
N ALA A 20 -3.75 3.18 3.36
CA ALA A 20 -3.13 2.47 4.46
C ALA A 20 -2.81 3.36 5.67
N SER A 21 -2.63 4.68 5.47
CA SER A 21 -2.46 5.62 6.59
C SER A 21 -3.74 5.78 7.42
N HIS A 22 -4.91 5.78 6.79
CA HIS A 22 -6.21 5.80 7.48
C HIS A 22 -6.44 4.49 8.22
N VAL A 23 -6.15 3.35 7.58
CA VAL A 23 -6.23 2.02 8.21
C VAL A 23 -5.31 1.94 9.43
N ALA A 24 -4.04 2.31 9.29
CA ALA A 24 -3.07 2.32 10.39
C ALA A 24 -3.52 3.24 11.53
N THR A 25 -3.95 4.47 11.20
CA THR A 25 -4.43 5.45 12.19
C THR A 25 -5.60 4.90 13.00
N ARG A 26 -6.55 4.27 12.31
CA ARG A 26 -7.73 3.67 12.92
C ARG A 26 -7.37 2.52 13.85
N ILE A 27 -6.55 1.57 13.40
CA ILE A 27 -6.17 0.39 14.18
C ILE A 27 -5.34 0.80 15.40
N VAL A 28 -4.31 1.64 15.24
CA VAL A 28 -3.45 2.09 16.34
C VAL A 28 -4.26 2.74 17.46
N LYS A 29 -5.17 3.65 17.11
CA LYS A 29 -5.97 4.40 18.10
C LYS A 29 -7.03 3.56 18.79
N LYS A 30 -7.63 2.61 18.07
CA LYS A 30 -8.74 1.80 18.58
C LYS A 30 -8.28 0.58 19.39
N TYR A 31 -7.08 0.07 19.08
CA TYR A 31 -6.54 -1.14 19.68
C TYR A 31 -5.14 -0.89 20.25
N PRO A 32 -5.05 -0.27 21.45
CA PRO A 32 -3.77 0.05 22.08
C PRO A 32 -2.94 -1.21 22.40
N ASP A 33 -3.57 -2.38 22.51
CA ASP A 33 -2.90 -3.66 22.77
C ASP A 33 -2.27 -4.30 21.52
N TYR A 34 -2.48 -3.74 20.32
CA TYR A 34 -1.89 -4.25 19.08
C TYR A 34 -0.64 -3.46 18.74
N ASN A 35 0.47 -4.14 18.47
CA ASN A 35 1.69 -3.50 17.98
C ASN A 35 1.62 -3.37 16.46
N ILE A 36 1.77 -2.15 15.96
CA ILE A 36 1.67 -1.83 14.54
C ILE A 36 3.04 -1.40 14.03
N VAL A 37 3.58 -2.19 13.10
CA VAL A 37 4.84 -1.91 12.41
C VAL A 37 4.51 -1.50 10.99
N ILE A 38 4.93 -0.30 10.60
CA ILE A 38 4.78 0.21 9.23
C ILE A 38 6.08 0.01 8.48
N LEU A 39 5.99 -0.59 7.28
CA LEU A 39 7.10 -0.67 6.33
C LEU A 39 6.75 0.10 5.06
N ASP A 40 7.52 1.14 4.76
CA ASP A 40 7.29 1.99 3.58
C ASP A 40 8.60 2.48 2.97
N LYS A 41 8.72 2.46 1.64
CA LYS A 41 9.92 2.94 0.95
C LYS A 41 9.96 4.46 0.77
N LEU A 42 8.83 5.13 1.06
CA LEU A 42 8.60 6.56 0.84
C LEU A 42 8.74 6.95 -0.64
N ASP A 43 7.93 6.29 -1.48
CA ASP A 43 7.84 6.61 -2.92
C ASP A 43 7.11 7.95 -3.14
N TYR A 44 7.04 8.45 -4.39
CA TYR A 44 6.51 9.77 -4.74
C TYR A 44 5.11 10.07 -4.19
N CYS A 45 4.23 9.06 -4.08
CA CYS A 45 2.86 9.21 -3.58
C CYS A 45 2.73 8.93 -2.06
N SER A 46 3.84 8.96 -1.33
CA SER A 46 3.92 8.67 0.09
C SER A 46 4.35 9.91 0.87
N ASN A 47 3.79 10.11 2.06
CA ASN A 47 4.14 11.24 2.90
C ASN A 47 4.08 10.84 4.38
N LEU A 48 5.19 11.02 5.10
CA LEU A 48 5.26 10.77 6.54
C LEU A 48 4.25 11.60 7.34
N LYS A 49 3.81 12.75 6.80
CA LYS A 49 2.78 13.58 7.42
C LYS A 49 1.47 12.81 7.64
N ASN A 50 1.19 11.81 6.78
CA ASN A 50 0.01 10.96 6.89
C ASN A 50 0.01 10.13 8.19
N LEU A 51 1.18 9.92 8.80
CA LEU A 51 1.37 9.13 10.02
C LEU A 51 1.52 10.00 11.28
N LEU A 52 1.54 11.33 11.16
CA LEU A 52 1.58 12.23 12.31
C LEU A 52 0.45 11.99 13.33
N PRO A 53 -0.80 11.64 12.94
CA PRO A 53 -1.86 11.37 13.90
C PRO A 53 -1.59 10.21 14.87
N ILE A 54 -0.59 9.37 14.58
CA ILE A 54 -0.20 8.22 15.40
C ILE A 54 1.27 8.22 15.82
N SER A 55 2.03 9.27 15.49
CA SER A 55 3.47 9.33 15.72
C SER A 55 3.89 9.14 17.18
N SER A 56 3.06 9.59 18.12
CA SER A 56 3.27 9.47 19.57
C SER A 56 2.64 8.24 20.22
N SER A 57 2.06 7.34 19.43
CA SER A 57 1.40 6.15 19.98
C SER A 57 2.46 5.11 20.37
N PRO A 58 2.43 4.56 21.60
CA PRO A 58 3.48 3.65 22.09
C PRO A 58 3.50 2.30 21.35
N ASN A 59 2.38 1.92 20.74
CA ASN A 59 2.18 0.70 19.98
C ASN A 59 2.43 0.88 18.47
N PHE A 60 3.09 1.97 18.07
CA PHE A 60 3.37 2.29 16.67
C PHE A 60 4.88 2.36 16.41
N LYS A 61 5.33 1.75 15.31
CA LYS A 61 6.71 1.78 14.83
C LYS A 61 6.76 1.99 13.33
N PHE A 62 7.65 2.87 12.87
CA PHE A 62 7.87 3.12 11.44
C PHE A 62 9.25 2.61 11.01
N LEU A 63 9.30 1.91 9.88
CA LEU A 63 10.51 1.43 9.24
C LEU A 63 10.54 1.88 7.78
N LYS A 64 11.57 2.66 7.42
CA LYS A 64 11.82 3.00 6.02
C LYS A 64 12.50 1.82 5.32
N GLY A 65 11.89 1.29 4.27
CA GLY A 65 12.49 0.22 3.48
C GLY A 65 11.58 -0.31 2.38
N ASP A 66 12.15 -1.11 1.49
CA ASP A 66 11.46 -1.71 0.36
C ASP A 66 11.06 -3.16 0.67
N ILE A 67 9.82 -3.52 0.36
CA ILE A 67 9.31 -4.90 0.46
C ILE A 67 10.04 -5.87 -0.48
N ALA A 68 10.71 -5.34 -1.52
CA ALA A 68 11.56 -6.12 -2.41
C ALA A 68 12.87 -6.60 -1.74
N SER A 69 13.20 -6.10 -0.54
CA SER A 69 14.37 -6.53 0.24
C SER A 69 14.01 -7.72 1.12
N ALA A 70 14.33 -8.93 0.65
CA ALA A 70 14.03 -10.17 1.36
C ALA A 70 14.67 -10.22 2.76
N ASP A 71 15.92 -9.77 2.91
CA ASP A 71 16.61 -9.75 4.20
C ASP A 71 15.91 -8.84 5.21
N LEU A 72 15.47 -7.66 4.77
CA LEU A 72 14.75 -6.71 5.62
C LEU A 72 13.38 -7.27 6.04
N VAL A 73 12.62 -7.82 5.09
CA VAL A 73 11.31 -8.39 5.37
C VAL A 73 11.43 -9.54 6.37
N ASN A 74 12.36 -10.48 6.14
CA ASN A 74 12.61 -11.59 7.05
C ASN A 74 13.02 -11.10 8.45
N PHE A 75 13.91 -10.10 8.51
CA PHE A 75 14.32 -9.49 9.76
C PHE A 75 13.11 -8.96 10.54
N ILE A 76 12.27 -8.12 9.90
CA ILE A 76 11.09 -7.51 10.54
C ILE A 76 10.12 -8.57 11.05
N LEU A 77 9.80 -9.58 10.21
CA LEU A 77 8.85 -10.62 10.58
C LEU A 77 9.28 -11.37 11.84
N VAL A 78 10.58 -11.64 11.98
CA VAL A 78 11.16 -12.35 13.13
C VAL A 78 11.30 -11.43 14.34
N THR A 79 11.92 -10.26 14.20
CA THR A 79 12.25 -9.39 15.34
C THR A 79 11.03 -8.77 15.99
N GLU A 80 10.01 -8.43 15.20
CA GLU A 80 8.77 -7.86 15.70
C GLU A 80 7.72 -8.94 16.00
N ASN A 81 8.06 -10.22 15.81
CA ASN A 81 7.17 -11.37 16.00
C ASN A 81 5.82 -11.17 15.30
N ILE A 82 5.85 -10.76 14.03
CA ILE A 82 4.65 -10.40 13.25
C ILE A 82 3.75 -11.63 13.10
N ASP A 83 2.47 -11.50 13.45
CA ASP A 83 1.46 -12.55 13.25
C ASP A 83 0.48 -12.21 12.12
N THR A 84 0.42 -10.94 11.73
CA THR A 84 -0.54 -10.45 10.75
C THR A 84 0.14 -9.51 9.78
N VAL A 85 -0.07 -9.71 8.48
CA VAL A 85 0.41 -8.79 7.45
C VAL A 85 -0.79 -8.17 6.74
N MET A 86 -0.81 -6.84 6.63
CA MET A 86 -1.74 -6.09 5.79
C MET A 86 -0.95 -5.41 4.68
N HIS A 87 -1.02 -5.96 3.48
CA HIS A 87 -0.13 -5.60 2.39
C HIS A 87 -0.80 -4.60 1.41
N PHE A 88 -0.53 -3.30 1.60
CA PHE A 88 -1.03 -2.22 0.73
C PHE A 88 0.01 -1.66 -0.25
N ALA A 89 1.30 -1.84 0.03
CA ALA A 89 2.38 -1.29 -0.79
C ALA A 89 2.27 -1.75 -2.25
N ALA A 90 2.13 -0.79 -3.17
CA ALA A 90 2.04 -1.02 -4.61
C ALA A 90 2.31 0.29 -5.36
N GLN A 91 2.67 0.19 -6.64
CA GLN A 91 2.53 1.28 -7.61
C GLN A 91 1.16 1.21 -8.29
N THR A 92 0.45 2.34 -8.39
CA THR A 92 -0.99 2.36 -8.70
C THR A 92 -1.43 3.37 -9.76
N HIS A 93 -0.55 4.16 -10.35
CA HIS A 93 -0.96 5.15 -11.35
C HIS A 93 -1.08 4.51 -12.75
N VAL A 94 -2.30 4.32 -13.23
CA VAL A 94 -2.60 3.65 -14.51
C VAL A 94 -1.84 4.28 -15.68
N ASP A 95 -1.88 5.61 -15.85
CA ASP A 95 -1.17 6.26 -16.98
C ASP A 95 0.35 6.05 -16.90
N ASN A 96 0.92 5.98 -15.69
CA ASN A 96 2.37 5.74 -15.52
C ASN A 96 2.73 4.30 -15.85
N SER A 97 1.79 3.36 -15.70
CA SER A 97 2.03 1.94 -15.96
C SER A 97 2.35 1.67 -17.43
N PHE A 98 1.74 2.40 -18.37
CA PHE A 98 2.06 2.30 -19.80
C PHE A 98 3.48 2.77 -20.15
N GLY A 99 4.05 3.69 -19.36
CA GLY A 99 5.41 4.22 -19.56
C GLY A 99 6.52 3.45 -18.84
N ASN A 100 6.19 2.68 -17.79
CA ASN A 100 7.20 2.02 -16.94
C ASN A 100 6.70 0.67 -16.36
N LEU A 101 6.28 -0.24 -17.23
CA LEU A 101 5.75 -1.57 -16.84
C LEU A 101 6.68 -2.38 -15.92
N PHE A 102 8.00 -2.30 -16.11
CA PHE A 102 8.95 -3.09 -15.33
C PHE A 102 8.96 -2.69 -13.84
N GLU A 103 8.85 -1.41 -13.53
CA GLU A 103 8.74 -0.96 -12.13
C GLU A 103 7.43 -1.42 -11.49
N PHE A 104 6.32 -1.47 -12.23
CA PHE A 104 5.06 -2.03 -11.72
C PHE A 104 5.20 -3.52 -11.42
N THR A 105 5.82 -4.31 -12.31
CA THR A 105 6.09 -5.73 -12.07
C THR A 105 6.98 -5.93 -10.85
N LYS A 106 8.06 -5.14 -10.72
CA LYS A 106 8.98 -5.22 -9.59
C LYS A 106 8.30 -4.88 -8.26
N ASN A 107 7.53 -3.79 -8.21
CA ASN A 107 6.90 -3.35 -6.97
C ASN A 107 5.69 -4.21 -6.60
N ASN A 108 4.82 -4.53 -7.57
CA ASN A 108 3.55 -5.21 -7.30
C ASN A 108 3.71 -6.73 -7.25
N ILE A 109 4.38 -7.34 -8.22
CA ILE A 109 4.52 -8.81 -8.28
C ILE A 109 5.71 -9.26 -7.44
N TYR A 110 6.92 -8.80 -7.75
CA TYR A 110 8.13 -9.26 -7.07
C TYR A 110 8.12 -8.90 -5.59
N GLY A 111 7.73 -7.67 -5.23
CA GLY A 111 7.54 -7.26 -3.84
C GLY A 111 6.54 -8.13 -3.07
N THR A 112 5.38 -8.44 -3.67
CA THR A 112 4.41 -9.39 -3.07
C THR A 112 5.02 -10.77 -2.90
N HIS A 113 5.76 -11.26 -3.90
CA HIS A 113 6.38 -12.59 -3.86
C HIS A 113 7.41 -12.69 -2.72
N VAL A 114 8.23 -11.66 -2.51
CA VAL A 114 9.18 -11.60 -1.39
C VAL A 114 8.45 -11.69 -0.05
N LEU A 115 7.36 -10.95 0.13
CA LEU A 115 6.54 -11.01 1.35
C LEU A 115 5.94 -12.40 1.57
N LEU A 116 5.36 -13.01 0.53
CA LEU A 116 4.76 -14.35 0.61
C LEU A 116 5.80 -15.41 0.96
N GLU A 117 6.97 -15.37 0.32
CA GLU A 117 8.06 -16.31 0.58
C GLU A 117 8.62 -16.14 2.00
N ALA A 118 8.82 -14.91 2.47
CA ALA A 118 9.24 -14.64 3.84
C ALA A 118 8.22 -15.15 4.87
N CYS A 119 6.92 -14.92 4.63
CA CYS A 119 5.84 -15.44 5.48
C CYS A 119 5.79 -16.98 5.48
N ARG A 120 6.06 -17.62 4.35
CA ARG A 120 6.12 -19.10 4.23
C ARG A 120 7.22 -19.69 5.10
N GLN A 121 8.38 -19.03 5.17
CA GLN A 121 9.55 -19.50 5.93
C GLN A 121 9.33 -19.51 7.46
N ILE A 122 8.46 -18.63 7.98
CA ILE A 122 8.07 -18.59 9.41
C ILE A 122 6.77 -19.36 9.67
N THR A 123 6.75 -20.63 9.23
CA THR A 123 5.56 -21.48 9.24
C THR A 123 4.86 -21.49 10.62
N GLY A 124 3.55 -21.23 10.62
CA GLY A 124 2.74 -21.25 11.84
C GLY A 124 2.75 -19.96 12.65
N GLN A 125 3.63 -18.99 12.35
CA GLN A 125 3.63 -17.67 13.01
C GLN A 125 2.55 -16.76 12.42
N ILE A 126 2.50 -16.62 11.09
CA ILE A 126 1.48 -15.83 10.40
C ILE A 126 0.11 -16.49 10.54
N LYS A 127 -0.86 -15.72 11.06
CA LYS A 127 -2.25 -16.13 11.24
C LYS A 127 -3.19 -15.46 10.24
N ARG A 128 -2.80 -14.30 9.68
CA ARG A 128 -3.51 -13.64 8.57
C ARG A 128 -2.54 -12.89 7.65
N PHE A 129 -2.73 -13.06 6.35
CA PHE A 129 -2.08 -12.26 5.30
C PHE A 129 -3.17 -11.60 4.46
N ILE A 130 -3.44 -10.31 4.69
CA ILE A 130 -4.45 -9.55 3.97
C ILE A 130 -3.78 -8.88 2.77
N HIS A 131 -4.06 -9.39 1.57
CA HIS A 131 -3.59 -8.83 0.31
C HIS A 131 -4.59 -7.79 -0.21
N VAL A 132 -4.12 -6.56 -0.41
CA VAL A 132 -4.97 -5.47 -0.90
C VAL A 132 -4.85 -5.34 -2.41
N SER A 133 -5.96 -5.47 -3.10
CA SER A 133 -6.07 -5.36 -4.56
C SER A 133 -7.19 -4.38 -4.95
N THR A 134 -7.62 -4.43 -6.22
CA THR A 134 -8.48 -3.42 -6.86
C THR A 134 -9.58 -4.11 -7.65
N ASP A 135 -10.69 -3.42 -7.87
CA ASP A 135 -11.75 -3.84 -8.80
C ASP A 135 -11.29 -3.97 -10.26
N GLU A 136 -10.32 -3.16 -10.70
CA GLU A 136 -9.76 -3.19 -12.07
C GLU A 136 -9.23 -4.58 -12.50
N VAL A 137 -8.96 -5.49 -11.56
CA VAL A 137 -8.56 -6.87 -11.88
C VAL A 137 -9.67 -7.67 -12.56
N TYR A 138 -10.94 -7.30 -12.36
CA TYR A 138 -12.07 -7.91 -13.05
C TYR A 138 -12.20 -7.44 -14.51
N GLY A 139 -11.59 -6.29 -14.85
CA GLY A 139 -11.78 -5.64 -16.14
C GLY A 139 -13.10 -4.88 -16.24
N GLU A 140 -13.41 -4.45 -17.47
CA GLU A 140 -14.62 -3.70 -17.79
C GLU A 140 -15.89 -4.51 -17.52
N THR A 141 -16.91 -3.84 -16.97
CA THR A 141 -18.25 -4.41 -16.79
C THR A 141 -19.21 -3.79 -17.79
N ASP A 142 -20.08 -4.61 -18.39
CA ASP A 142 -21.08 -4.13 -19.36
C ASP A 142 -22.00 -3.06 -18.75
N GLU A 143 -22.39 -2.06 -19.55
CA GLU A 143 -23.22 -0.94 -19.10
C GLU A 143 -24.62 -1.38 -18.65
N ASP A 144 -25.17 -2.44 -19.24
CA ASP A 144 -26.47 -3.01 -18.91
C ASP A 144 -26.40 -4.09 -17.81
N ALA A 145 -25.22 -4.35 -17.24
CA ALA A 145 -25.06 -5.31 -16.16
C ALA A 145 -25.89 -4.89 -14.92
N VAL A 146 -26.79 -5.78 -14.52
CA VAL A 146 -27.68 -5.61 -13.35
C VAL A 146 -27.00 -6.07 -12.05
N VAL A 147 -26.06 -7.00 -12.16
CA VAL A 147 -25.30 -7.57 -11.03
C VAL A 147 -23.83 -7.23 -11.22
N GLY A 148 -23.19 -6.71 -10.18
CA GLY A 148 -21.76 -6.42 -10.19
C GLY A 148 -20.93 -7.69 -10.14
N ASN A 149 -19.64 -7.54 -10.44
CA ASN A 149 -18.68 -8.63 -10.30
C ASN A 149 -18.59 -9.08 -8.84
N HIS A 150 -18.95 -10.35 -8.61
CA HIS A 150 -18.77 -11.00 -7.32
C HIS A 150 -17.37 -11.63 -7.23
N GLU A 151 -16.97 -12.09 -6.06
CA GLU A 151 -15.58 -12.47 -5.79
C GLU A 151 -15.04 -13.68 -6.59
N ALA A 152 -15.96 -14.48 -7.15
CA ALA A 152 -15.65 -15.61 -8.02
C ALA A 152 -15.67 -15.26 -9.52
N SER A 153 -15.93 -13.99 -9.88
CA SER A 153 -15.79 -13.50 -11.26
C SER A 153 -14.38 -13.69 -11.78
N GLN A 154 -14.26 -13.92 -13.09
CA GLN A 154 -12.97 -14.06 -13.76
C GLN A 154 -12.17 -12.77 -13.68
N LEU A 155 -10.84 -12.89 -13.58
CA LEU A 155 -9.94 -11.74 -13.67
C LEU A 155 -9.59 -11.47 -15.13
N LEU A 156 -9.96 -10.30 -15.63
CA LEU A 156 -9.74 -9.86 -17.01
C LEU A 156 -9.10 -8.46 -17.05
N PRO A 157 -7.91 -8.27 -16.44
CA PRO A 157 -7.29 -6.94 -16.35
C PRO A 157 -6.98 -6.38 -17.75
N THR A 158 -7.38 -5.13 -17.99
CA THR A 158 -7.29 -4.45 -19.29
C THR A 158 -6.08 -3.51 -19.41
N ASN A 159 -5.40 -3.21 -18.29
CA ASN A 159 -4.27 -2.29 -18.25
C ASN A 159 -3.06 -2.89 -17.49
N PRO A 160 -1.82 -2.40 -17.72
CA PRO A 160 -0.63 -2.94 -17.09
C PRO A 160 -0.64 -2.94 -15.55
N TYR A 161 -1.19 -1.89 -14.93
CA TYR A 161 -1.33 -1.83 -13.48
C TYR A 161 -2.23 -2.97 -12.97
N ALA A 162 -3.44 -3.09 -13.51
CA ALA A 162 -4.39 -4.13 -13.14
C ALA A 162 -3.81 -5.53 -13.38
N ALA A 163 -3.07 -5.73 -14.48
CA ALA A 163 -2.40 -6.99 -14.78
C ALA A 163 -1.38 -7.39 -13.71
N THR A 164 -0.57 -6.42 -13.22
CA THR A 164 0.38 -6.71 -12.13
C THR A 164 -0.29 -6.96 -10.79
N LYS A 165 -1.45 -6.34 -10.52
CA LYS A 165 -2.26 -6.62 -9.32
C LYS A 165 -2.88 -8.01 -9.38
N ALA A 166 -3.47 -8.39 -10.52
CA ALA A 166 -3.98 -9.73 -10.74
C ALA A 166 -2.87 -10.79 -10.63
N GLY A 167 -1.67 -10.53 -11.19
CA GLY A 167 -0.52 -11.41 -11.04
C GLY A 167 -0.08 -11.62 -9.59
N ALA A 168 -0.09 -10.56 -8.77
CA ALA A 168 0.18 -10.65 -7.34
C ALA A 168 -0.90 -11.46 -6.58
N GLU A 169 -2.18 -11.31 -6.95
CA GLU A 169 -3.27 -12.13 -6.40
C GLU A 169 -3.10 -13.61 -6.72
N MET A 170 -2.70 -13.96 -7.95
CA MET A 170 -2.47 -15.35 -8.33
C MET A 170 -1.35 -15.99 -7.49
N LEU A 171 -0.29 -15.24 -7.19
CA LEU A 171 0.76 -15.70 -6.27
C LEU A 171 0.20 -15.90 -4.86
N ALA A 172 -0.52 -14.93 -4.30
CA ALA A 172 -1.09 -15.04 -2.96
C ALA A 172 -2.04 -16.25 -2.83
N MET A 173 -2.90 -16.45 -3.82
CA MET A 173 -3.79 -17.60 -3.91
C MET A 173 -3.01 -18.92 -3.97
N ALA A 174 -1.98 -19.01 -4.82
CA ALA A 174 -1.14 -20.20 -4.93
C ALA A 174 -0.42 -20.51 -3.61
N TYR A 175 0.10 -19.51 -2.91
CA TYR A 175 0.75 -19.71 -1.62
C TYR A 175 -0.23 -20.17 -0.54
N GLY A 176 -1.46 -19.65 -0.53
CA GLY A 176 -2.52 -20.14 0.35
C GLY A 176 -2.87 -21.61 0.09
N ARG A 177 -2.99 -22.01 -1.19
CA ARG A 177 -3.32 -23.39 -1.58
C ARG A 177 -2.17 -24.38 -1.37
N SER A 178 -0.97 -24.02 -1.77
CA SER A 178 0.19 -24.92 -1.78
C SER A 178 0.88 -25.02 -0.42
N TYR A 179 0.86 -23.96 0.38
CA TYR A 179 1.60 -23.89 1.65
C TYR A 179 0.72 -23.61 2.87
N GLY A 180 -0.60 -23.49 2.70
CA GLY A 180 -1.53 -23.24 3.81
C GLY A 180 -1.36 -21.85 4.43
N LEU A 181 -0.76 -20.89 3.72
CA LEU A 181 -0.64 -19.52 4.21
C LEU A 181 -2.05 -18.90 4.38
N PRO A 182 -2.37 -18.25 5.51
CA PRO A 182 -3.73 -17.80 5.79
C PRO A 182 -4.06 -16.48 5.08
N VAL A 183 -4.18 -16.55 3.76
CA VAL A 183 -4.40 -15.40 2.87
C VAL A 183 -5.86 -14.98 2.86
N ILE A 184 -6.12 -13.68 2.91
CA ILE A 184 -7.40 -13.04 2.61
C ILE A 184 -7.12 -11.99 1.54
N THR A 185 -7.90 -11.94 0.48
CA THR A 185 -7.75 -10.91 -0.56
C THR A 185 -8.87 -9.89 -0.44
N THR A 186 -8.56 -8.63 -0.72
CA THR A 186 -9.58 -7.57 -0.81
C THR A 186 -9.50 -6.90 -2.17
N ARG A 187 -10.64 -6.52 -2.75
CA ARG A 187 -10.71 -5.80 -4.02
C ARG A 187 -11.62 -4.61 -3.84
N GLY A 188 -11.07 -3.39 -3.88
CA GLY A 188 -11.81 -2.17 -3.59
C GLY A 188 -12.16 -1.35 -4.83
N ASN A 189 -13.26 -0.60 -4.76
CA ASN A 189 -13.55 0.49 -5.69
C ASN A 189 -12.62 1.70 -5.50
N ASN A 190 -12.80 2.75 -6.30
CA ASN A 190 -12.09 4.02 -6.16
C ASN A 190 -12.31 4.62 -4.76
N VAL A 191 -11.21 4.85 -4.04
CA VAL A 191 -11.25 5.50 -2.72
C VAL A 191 -10.95 6.99 -2.88
N TYR A 192 -11.61 7.83 -2.09
CA TYR A 192 -11.35 9.26 -2.03
C TYR A 192 -11.37 9.79 -0.60
N GLY A 193 -10.66 10.90 -0.36
CA GLY A 193 -10.55 11.48 0.98
C GLY A 193 -9.31 12.35 1.18
N PRO A 194 -9.12 12.85 2.42
CA PRO A 194 -7.87 13.45 2.88
C PRO A 194 -6.63 12.61 2.52
N ASN A 195 -5.45 13.23 2.40
CA ASN A 195 -4.19 12.52 2.14
C ASN A 195 -4.11 11.74 0.81
N GLN A 196 -5.04 11.94 -0.14
CA GLN A 196 -4.90 11.36 -1.47
C GLN A 196 -3.90 12.17 -2.31
N PHE A 197 -3.08 11.50 -3.12
CA PHE A 197 -2.09 12.22 -3.94
C PHE A 197 -2.79 13.03 -5.06
N PRO A 198 -2.39 14.29 -5.33
CA PRO A 198 -3.04 15.22 -6.26
C PRO A 198 -3.20 14.81 -7.73
N GLU A 199 -2.58 13.72 -8.17
CA GLU A 199 -2.78 13.21 -9.54
C GLU A 199 -4.15 12.54 -9.74
N LYS A 200 -4.76 12.08 -8.64
CA LYS A 200 -6.05 11.38 -8.66
C LYS A 200 -7.19 12.37 -8.89
N LEU A 201 -8.29 11.89 -9.48
CA LEU A 201 -9.38 12.71 -10.03
C LEU A 201 -9.91 13.79 -9.06
N ILE A 202 -10.39 13.38 -7.88
CA ILE A 202 -11.04 14.28 -6.92
C ILE A 202 -10.04 15.33 -6.36
N PRO A 203 -8.86 14.93 -5.86
CA PRO A 203 -7.81 15.89 -5.46
C PRO A 203 -7.40 16.86 -6.56
N LYS A 204 -7.21 16.36 -7.79
CA LYS A 204 -6.84 17.18 -8.95
C LYS A 204 -7.88 18.26 -9.21
N PHE A 205 -9.15 17.88 -9.27
CA PHE A 205 -10.24 18.81 -9.53
C PHE A 205 -10.42 19.82 -8.41
N ILE A 206 -10.28 19.42 -7.15
CA ILE A 206 -10.32 20.34 -6.02
C ILE A 206 -9.19 21.38 -6.13
N LEU A 207 -7.96 20.94 -6.36
CA LEU A 207 -6.81 21.85 -6.43
C LEU A 207 -6.85 22.76 -7.66
N LEU A 208 -7.32 22.30 -8.81
CA LEU A 208 -7.54 23.12 -10.00
C LEU A 208 -8.66 24.15 -9.77
N ALA A 209 -9.78 23.73 -9.18
CA ALA A 209 -10.87 24.63 -8.81
C ALA A 209 -10.42 25.72 -7.83
N MET A 210 -9.60 25.38 -6.83
CA MET A 210 -9.00 26.34 -5.90
C MET A 210 -8.11 27.38 -6.60
N ARG A 211 -7.48 27.01 -7.73
CA ARG A 211 -6.62 27.90 -8.53
C ARG A 211 -7.39 28.67 -9.60
N GLY A 212 -8.70 28.43 -9.74
CA GLY A 212 -9.49 28.96 -10.86
C GLY A 212 -9.05 28.39 -12.22
N GLU A 213 -8.37 27.24 -12.21
CA GLU A 213 -7.89 26.56 -13.42
C GLU A 213 -8.95 25.58 -13.96
N PRO A 214 -8.91 25.25 -15.26
CA PRO A 214 -9.88 24.34 -15.85
C PRO A 214 -9.76 22.90 -15.35
N LEU A 215 -10.89 22.21 -15.19
CA LEU A 215 -10.97 20.81 -14.77
C LEU A 215 -10.93 19.92 -16.03
N PRO A 216 -9.85 19.14 -16.24
CA PRO A 216 -9.72 18.31 -17.43
C PRO A 216 -10.55 17.02 -17.32
N ILE A 217 -11.43 16.78 -18.29
CA ILE A 217 -12.17 15.52 -18.44
C ILE A 217 -11.61 14.76 -19.64
N HIS A 218 -11.16 13.53 -19.42
CA HIS A 218 -10.70 12.64 -20.48
C HIS A 218 -11.88 12.11 -21.30
N GLY A 219 -11.78 12.17 -22.62
CA GLY A 219 -12.85 11.74 -23.51
C GLY A 219 -14.10 12.60 -23.36
N ASP A 220 -15.26 11.97 -23.18
CA ASP A 220 -16.55 12.64 -22.96
C ASP A 220 -16.94 12.69 -21.47
N GLY A 221 -16.17 12.05 -20.59
CA GLY A 221 -16.45 11.96 -19.15
C GLY A 221 -17.61 11.05 -18.77
N SER A 222 -18.05 10.18 -19.70
CA SER A 222 -19.12 9.21 -19.47
C SER A 222 -18.71 8.05 -18.57
N ASN A 223 -17.39 7.81 -18.41
CA ASN A 223 -16.86 6.76 -17.56
C ASN A 223 -17.49 6.79 -16.15
N VAL A 224 -18.03 5.64 -15.77
CA VAL A 224 -18.76 5.40 -14.52
C VAL A 224 -17.84 4.72 -13.52
N ARG A 225 -17.79 5.23 -12.29
CA ARG A 225 -17.04 4.63 -11.18
C ARG A 225 -17.86 4.68 -9.90
N SER A 226 -17.58 3.76 -9.01
CA SER A 226 -18.05 3.79 -7.62
C SER A 226 -16.98 4.43 -6.74
N TYR A 227 -17.39 5.37 -5.88
CA TYR A 227 -16.48 6.12 -5.00
C TYR A 227 -16.79 5.84 -3.53
N LEU A 228 -15.79 5.39 -2.79
CA LEU A 228 -15.89 5.13 -1.35
C LEU A 228 -15.03 6.10 -0.54
N TYR A 229 -15.60 6.63 0.54
CA TYR A 229 -14.86 7.51 1.44
C TYR A 229 -13.81 6.74 2.25
N CYS A 230 -12.62 7.29 2.40
CA CYS A 230 -11.44 6.60 2.95
C CYS A 230 -11.63 6.04 4.37
N GLU A 231 -12.43 6.68 5.23
CA GLU A 231 -12.72 6.19 6.57
C GLU A 231 -13.66 4.97 6.57
N ASP A 232 -14.62 4.91 5.64
CA ASP A 232 -15.48 3.73 5.48
C ASP A 232 -14.67 2.53 4.97
N VAL A 233 -13.70 2.78 4.08
CA VAL A 233 -12.74 1.77 3.63
C VAL A 233 -11.82 1.34 4.77
N ALA A 234 -11.34 2.27 5.60
CA ALA A 234 -10.55 1.92 6.78
C ALA A 234 -11.34 1.04 7.76
N GLU A 235 -12.63 1.29 7.92
CA GLU A 235 -13.54 0.42 8.68
C GLU A 235 -13.73 -0.96 8.01
N ALA A 236 -13.81 -1.03 6.68
CA ALA A 236 -13.88 -2.31 5.97
C ALA A 236 -12.67 -3.20 6.29
N PHE A 237 -11.46 -2.63 6.25
CA PHE A 237 -10.23 -3.34 6.61
C PHE A 237 -10.21 -3.78 8.07
N GLU A 238 -10.73 -2.97 9.00
CA GLU A 238 -10.90 -3.36 10.40
C GLU A 238 -11.84 -4.56 10.54
N VAL A 239 -13.00 -4.54 9.87
CA VAL A 239 -13.96 -5.65 9.89
C VAL A 239 -13.35 -6.91 9.31
N ILE A 240 -12.70 -6.83 8.15
CA ILE A 240 -12.04 -7.96 7.49
C ILE A 240 -10.90 -8.50 8.35
N LEU A 241 -10.12 -7.63 9.00
CA LEU A 241 -9.04 -8.02 9.91
C LEU A 241 -9.54 -8.92 11.05
N HIS A 242 -10.71 -8.64 11.61
CA HIS A 242 -11.24 -9.41 12.75
C HIS A 242 -12.17 -10.56 12.37
N ARG A 243 -12.93 -10.39 11.29
CA ARG A 243 -14.05 -11.28 10.94
C ARG A 243 -13.92 -11.97 9.59
N GLY A 244 -13.01 -11.50 8.73
CA GLY A 244 -12.75 -12.14 7.45
C GLY A 244 -12.32 -13.59 7.61
N GLU A 245 -12.75 -14.43 6.68
CA GLU A 245 -12.44 -15.86 6.63
C GLU A 245 -11.19 -16.09 5.77
N VAL A 246 -10.28 -16.93 6.26
CA VAL A 246 -9.06 -17.29 5.54
C VAL A 246 -9.41 -18.04 4.26
N GLY A 247 -8.76 -17.68 3.16
CA GLY A 247 -9.00 -18.24 1.82
C GLY A 247 -10.09 -17.50 1.04
N HIS A 248 -10.79 -16.54 1.66
CA HIS A 248 -11.82 -15.76 1.00
C HIS A 248 -11.27 -14.47 0.40
N VAL A 249 -12.01 -13.98 -0.60
CA VAL A 249 -11.88 -12.65 -1.16
C VAL A 249 -13.04 -11.81 -0.65
N TYR A 250 -12.83 -10.52 -0.42
CA TYR A 250 -13.88 -9.56 -0.07
C TYR A 250 -13.82 -8.35 -0.98
N ASN A 251 -14.91 -8.11 -1.70
CA ASN A 251 -15.12 -6.85 -2.42
C ASN A 251 -15.46 -5.73 -1.44
N ILE A 252 -14.77 -4.59 -1.55
CA ILE A 252 -15.02 -3.37 -0.78
C ILE A 252 -15.58 -2.33 -1.76
N GLY A 253 -16.90 -2.30 -1.91
CA GLY A 253 -17.56 -1.52 -2.95
C GLY A 253 -18.78 -0.75 -2.49
N THR A 254 -19.38 -0.03 -3.43
CA THR A 254 -20.71 0.56 -3.29
C THR A 254 -21.49 0.41 -4.59
N LYS A 255 -22.82 0.28 -4.46
CA LYS A 255 -23.75 0.28 -5.59
C LYS A 255 -24.07 1.70 -6.08
N LYS A 256 -23.50 2.74 -5.45
CA LYS A 256 -23.69 4.14 -5.80
C LYS A 256 -22.64 4.59 -6.82
N GLU A 257 -23.03 4.56 -8.09
CA GLU A 257 -22.18 4.93 -9.21
C GLU A 257 -22.25 6.44 -9.53
N ARG A 258 -21.15 7.00 -10.03
CA ARG A 258 -21.07 8.37 -10.54
C ARG A 258 -20.21 8.44 -11.78
N THR A 259 -20.59 9.28 -12.74
CA THR A 259 -19.72 9.61 -13.86
C THR A 259 -18.62 10.58 -13.44
N VAL A 260 -17.51 10.60 -14.17
CA VAL A 260 -16.47 11.64 -14.02
C VAL A 260 -17.08 13.04 -14.17
N MET A 261 -18.03 13.20 -15.09
CA MET A 261 -18.78 14.44 -15.28
C MET A 261 -19.59 14.85 -14.04
N ASN A 262 -20.24 13.90 -13.34
CA ASN A 262 -20.96 14.22 -12.10
C ASN A 262 -20.01 14.71 -11.01
N VAL A 263 -18.86 14.06 -10.86
CA VAL A 263 -17.84 14.47 -9.89
C VAL A 263 -17.33 15.89 -10.16
N ALA A 264 -17.03 16.22 -11.42
CA ALA A 264 -16.60 17.56 -11.80
C ALA A 264 -17.66 18.63 -11.48
N LYS A 265 -18.94 18.35 -11.78
CA LYS A 265 -20.06 19.25 -11.49
C LYS A 265 -20.27 19.45 -9.99
N ASP A 266 -20.17 18.38 -9.21
CA ASP A 266 -20.31 18.44 -7.75
C ASP A 266 -19.19 19.30 -7.12
N ILE A 267 -17.95 19.17 -7.62
CA ILE A 267 -16.82 20.02 -7.18
C ILE A 267 -17.04 21.48 -7.62
N CYS A 268 -17.45 21.74 -8.86
CA CYS A 268 -17.77 23.10 -9.31
C CYS A 268 -18.83 23.75 -8.40
N LYS A 269 -19.86 22.99 -8.00
CA LYS A 269 -20.90 23.46 -7.07
C LYS A 269 -20.32 23.85 -5.70
N LEU A 270 -19.39 23.07 -5.16
CA LEU A 270 -18.74 23.39 -3.87
C LEU A 270 -17.91 24.68 -3.91
N PHE A 271 -17.33 25.01 -5.07
CA PHE A 271 -16.53 26.22 -5.28
C PHE A 271 -17.32 27.39 -5.91
N ASN A 272 -18.63 27.25 -6.10
CA ASN A 272 -19.48 28.22 -6.82
C ASN A 272 -18.96 28.57 -8.23
N LEU A 273 -18.42 27.58 -8.95
CA LEU A 273 -17.93 27.72 -10.32
C LEU A 273 -19.01 27.34 -11.34
N GLU A 274 -19.06 28.06 -12.46
CA GLU A 274 -19.88 27.69 -13.61
C GLU A 274 -19.26 26.49 -14.35
N ALA A 275 -19.86 25.31 -14.21
CA ALA A 275 -19.31 24.06 -14.72
C ALA A 275 -19.02 24.07 -16.24
N ASN A 276 -19.88 24.73 -17.05
CA ASN A 276 -19.70 24.89 -18.50
C ASN A 276 -18.47 25.74 -18.89
N LYS A 277 -17.96 26.59 -17.98
CA LYS A 277 -16.72 27.37 -18.18
C LYS A 277 -15.50 26.66 -17.60
N ALA A 278 -15.67 26.02 -16.44
CA ALA A 278 -14.59 25.38 -15.70
C ALA A 278 -14.15 24.04 -16.31
N ILE A 279 -15.07 23.26 -16.88
CA ILE A 279 -14.75 21.93 -17.43
C ILE A 279 -14.16 22.06 -18.83
N LYS A 280 -13.08 21.31 -19.10
CA LYS A 280 -12.46 21.18 -20.42
C LYS A 280 -12.24 19.73 -20.79
N PHE A 281 -12.68 19.35 -21.97
CA PHE A 281 -12.41 18.02 -22.51
C PHE A 281 -10.99 17.95 -23.04
N VAL A 282 -10.33 16.83 -22.76
CA VAL A 282 -8.98 16.50 -23.22
C VAL A 282 -8.99 15.11 -23.85
N ASP A 283 -7.89 14.75 -24.50
CA ASP A 283 -7.74 13.43 -25.11
C ASP A 283 -8.04 12.30 -24.10
N ASN A 284 -8.66 11.24 -24.61
CA ASN A 284 -8.97 10.09 -23.77
C ASN A 284 -7.70 9.31 -23.43
N ARG A 285 -7.75 8.52 -22.36
CA ARG A 285 -6.67 7.59 -22.02
C ARG A 285 -6.74 6.35 -22.92
N PRO A 286 -5.58 5.74 -23.26
CA PRO A 286 -5.56 4.42 -23.86
C PRO A 286 -6.23 3.41 -22.91
N PHE A 287 -7.18 2.63 -23.42
CA PHE A 287 -7.85 1.55 -22.68
C PHE A 287 -8.46 2.00 -21.34
N ASN A 288 -9.35 2.99 -21.41
CA ASN A 288 -10.11 3.47 -20.26
C ASN A 288 -11.45 2.76 -20.16
N ASP A 289 -11.54 1.74 -19.30
CA ASP A 289 -12.77 0.96 -19.10
C ASP A 289 -13.96 1.87 -18.76
N GLN A 290 -15.12 1.61 -19.34
CA GLN A 290 -16.29 2.48 -19.15
C GLN A 290 -16.85 2.37 -17.73
N ARG A 291 -16.96 1.15 -17.19
CA ARG A 291 -17.62 0.91 -15.92
C ARG A 291 -16.92 -0.20 -15.12
N TYR A 292 -16.80 0.02 -13.81
CA TYR A 292 -16.49 -1.02 -12.84
C TYR A 292 -17.64 -1.13 -11.84
N PHE A 293 -18.27 -2.29 -11.77
CA PHE A 293 -19.38 -2.53 -10.87
C PHE A 293 -19.10 -3.78 -10.02
N LEU A 294 -19.07 -3.61 -8.70
CA LEU A 294 -18.78 -4.69 -7.74
C LEU A 294 -20.05 -5.12 -7.00
N ASP A 295 -20.10 -6.40 -6.67
CA ASP A 295 -21.00 -6.91 -5.64
C ASP A 295 -20.28 -7.02 -4.29
N ASP A 296 -20.83 -6.42 -3.24
CA ASP A 296 -20.22 -6.24 -1.91
C ASP A 296 -20.96 -7.01 -0.78
N GLU A 297 -21.90 -7.90 -1.14
CA GLU A 297 -22.74 -8.60 -0.16
C GLU A 297 -21.94 -9.49 0.82
N ASN A 298 -20.83 -10.08 0.38
CA ASN A 298 -19.96 -10.88 1.25
C ASN A 298 -19.37 -10.05 2.40
N LEU A 299 -18.91 -8.82 2.12
CA LEU A 299 -18.42 -7.92 3.16
C LEU A 299 -19.54 -7.42 4.06
N LYS A 300 -20.72 -7.11 3.50
CA LYS A 300 -21.90 -6.74 4.30
C LYS A 300 -22.31 -7.83 5.27
N SER A 301 -22.20 -9.10 4.87
CA SER A 301 -22.49 -10.24 5.75
C SER A 301 -21.60 -10.31 6.99
N LEU A 302 -20.39 -9.72 6.94
CA LEU A 302 -19.51 -9.58 8.10
C LEU A 302 -19.93 -8.44 9.06
N GLY A 303 -20.91 -7.64 8.67
CA GLY A 303 -21.46 -6.50 9.43
C GLY A 303 -20.85 -5.15 9.07
N TRP A 304 -20.21 -5.02 7.89
CA TRP A 304 -19.78 -3.72 7.36
C TRP A 304 -20.88 -3.08 6.51
N SER A 305 -20.95 -1.75 6.52
CA SER A 305 -21.78 -0.98 5.60
C SER A 305 -21.18 0.41 5.39
N GLU A 306 -21.36 0.98 4.20
CA GLU A 306 -20.99 2.36 3.89
C GLU A 306 -21.80 3.33 4.77
N ARG A 307 -21.12 4.24 5.49
CA ARG A 307 -21.77 5.19 6.41
C ARG A 307 -21.75 6.63 5.91
N THR A 308 -20.76 6.99 5.09
CA THR A 308 -20.57 8.37 4.66
C THR A 308 -21.35 8.64 3.38
N HIS A 309 -22.27 9.61 3.41
CA HIS A 309 -22.90 10.10 2.19
C HIS A 309 -21.89 10.84 1.30
N TRP A 310 -22.06 10.74 -0.02
CA TRP A 310 -21.15 11.33 -1.01
C TRP A 310 -20.90 12.82 -0.73
N GLU A 311 -21.97 13.58 -0.51
CA GLU A 311 -21.93 15.03 -0.31
C GLU A 311 -21.10 15.40 0.93
N ASP A 312 -21.21 14.61 2.01
CA ASP A 312 -20.45 14.81 3.24
C ASP A 312 -18.98 14.43 3.06
N GLY A 313 -18.71 13.28 2.43
CA GLY A 313 -17.35 12.84 2.16
C GLY A 313 -16.63 13.80 1.22
N LEU A 314 -17.30 14.30 0.18
CA LEU A 314 -16.71 15.25 -0.78
C LEU A 314 -16.43 16.60 -0.11
N ARG A 315 -17.35 17.08 0.74
CA ARG A 315 -17.13 18.28 1.55
C ARG A 315 -15.92 18.14 2.48
N LYS A 316 -15.84 17.07 3.26
CA LYS A 316 -14.69 16.80 4.16
C LYS A 316 -13.37 16.73 3.40
N THR A 317 -13.40 16.11 2.22
CA THR A 317 -12.23 16.03 1.33
C THR A 317 -11.80 17.42 0.88
N MET A 318 -12.74 18.23 0.38
CA MET A 318 -12.48 19.60 -0.05
C MET A 318 -11.94 20.47 1.10
N GLU A 319 -12.58 20.45 2.26
CA GLU A 319 -12.15 21.21 3.45
C GLU A 319 -10.72 20.84 3.85
N TRP A 320 -10.36 19.56 3.76
CA TRP A 320 -9.00 19.12 4.04
C TRP A 320 -7.99 19.70 3.03
N TYR A 321 -8.26 19.64 1.72
CA TYR A 321 -7.35 20.22 0.71
C TYR A 321 -7.24 21.74 0.82
N VAL A 322 -8.32 22.43 1.18
CA VAL A 322 -8.30 23.88 1.42
C VAL A 322 -7.40 24.20 2.62
N ALA A 323 -7.52 23.45 3.72
CA ALA A 323 -6.68 23.63 4.90
C ALA A 323 -5.22 23.17 4.71
N ASN A 324 -4.95 22.30 3.72
CA ASN A 324 -3.66 21.64 3.51
C ASN A 324 -3.14 21.82 2.07
N SER A 325 -3.30 23.01 1.50
CA SER A 325 -3.03 23.29 0.07
C SER A 325 -1.58 23.04 -0.37
N ILE A 326 -0.61 23.12 0.54
CA ILE A 326 0.83 22.90 0.30
C ILE A 326 1.34 21.54 0.80
N TYR A 327 0.45 20.65 1.23
CA TYR A 327 0.81 19.40 1.92
C TYR A 327 1.76 18.50 1.13
N TRP A 328 1.57 18.46 -0.18
CA TRP A 328 2.33 17.66 -1.13
C TRP A 328 3.47 18.43 -1.82
N GLY A 329 3.73 19.67 -1.42
CA GLY A 329 4.72 20.53 -2.07
C GLY A 329 4.27 20.98 -3.47
N ASP A 330 5.21 21.01 -4.42
CA ASP A 330 4.90 21.35 -5.81
C ASP A 330 4.25 20.15 -6.52
N VAL A 331 2.99 20.34 -6.89
CA VAL A 331 2.13 19.33 -7.53
C VAL A 331 1.79 19.71 -8.97
N SER A 332 2.45 20.72 -9.55
CA SER A 332 2.10 21.24 -10.87
C SER A 332 2.14 20.16 -11.95
N GLY A 333 3.12 19.24 -11.90
CA GLY A 333 3.18 18.07 -12.78
C GLY A 333 2.03 17.07 -12.58
N ALA A 334 1.54 16.91 -11.35
CA ALA A 334 0.44 16.01 -11.01
C ALA A 334 -0.91 16.51 -11.53
N LEU A 335 -1.08 17.83 -11.64
CA LEU A 335 -2.31 18.45 -12.10
C LEU A 335 -2.44 18.50 -13.62
N LEU A 336 -1.40 18.10 -14.36
CA LEU A 336 -1.50 17.93 -15.81
C LEU A 336 -2.60 16.91 -16.16
N PRO A 337 -3.31 17.09 -17.30
CA PRO A 337 -4.32 16.13 -17.72
C PRO A 337 -3.75 14.72 -17.89
N HIS A 338 -2.60 14.60 -18.57
CA HIS A 338 -1.83 13.36 -18.73
C HIS A 338 -0.45 13.53 -18.08
N PRO A 339 -0.30 13.23 -16.78
CA PRO A 339 0.99 13.33 -16.12
C PRO A 339 1.98 12.34 -16.76
N LYS A 340 3.16 12.81 -17.15
CA LYS A 340 4.27 11.95 -17.58
C LYS A 340 5.25 11.80 -16.42
N VAL A 341 5.80 10.59 -16.26
CA VAL A 341 6.77 10.21 -15.20
C VAL A 341 7.92 11.23 -15.04
N MET A 342 8.31 11.92 -16.12
CA MET A 342 9.42 12.87 -16.13
C MET A 342 9.15 14.22 -15.44
N VAL A 343 7.95 14.47 -14.92
CA VAL A 343 7.53 15.80 -14.40
C VAL A 343 7.00 15.75 -12.95
N MET A 344 7.16 14.64 -12.22
CA MET A 344 6.80 14.59 -10.81
C MET A 344 8.04 14.86 -9.94
N PRO A 345 8.23 16.08 -9.39
CA PRO A 345 9.30 16.33 -8.43
C PRO A 345 8.93 15.61 -7.13
N GLY A 346 9.34 14.35 -6.98
CA GLY A 346 8.87 13.50 -5.89
C GLY A 346 9.87 12.51 -5.34
N GLY A 347 11.15 12.63 -5.70
CA GLY A 347 12.22 12.07 -4.88
C GLY A 347 12.54 13.05 -3.78
N TYR A 348 11.82 13.04 -2.66
CA TYR A 348 12.30 13.71 -1.43
C TYR A 348 13.46 12.91 -0.83
N GLU A 349 14.53 12.70 -1.60
CA GLU A 349 15.79 12.23 -1.08
C GLU A 349 16.49 13.40 -0.39
N GLY A 350 16.34 13.47 0.94
CA GLY A 350 17.29 14.18 1.79
C GLY A 350 16.90 15.56 2.31
N SER A 351 15.62 15.94 2.32
CA SER A 351 15.22 17.16 3.04
C SER A 351 15.46 17.01 4.55
N LYS A 352 15.95 18.09 5.21
CA LYS A 352 16.11 18.12 6.68
C LYS A 352 14.81 17.75 7.41
N GLU A 353 13.66 18.03 6.80
CA GLU A 353 12.32 17.73 7.31
C GLU A 353 12.09 16.21 7.44
N ILE A 354 12.37 15.41 6.42
CA ILE A 354 12.20 13.94 6.51
C ILE A 354 13.15 13.35 7.55
N LYS A 355 14.41 13.81 7.60
CA LYS A 355 15.35 13.37 8.65
C LYS A 355 14.85 13.73 10.05
N GLY A 356 14.28 14.92 10.22
CA GLY A 356 13.65 15.35 11.47
C GLY A 356 12.43 14.51 11.85
N MET A 357 11.56 14.21 10.89
CA MET A 357 10.38 13.36 11.12
C MET A 357 10.78 11.92 11.44
N LEU A 358 11.73 11.33 10.70
CA LEU A 358 12.26 10.00 11.01
C LEU A 358 12.91 9.95 12.39
N ALA A 359 13.64 11.00 12.79
CA ALA A 359 14.16 11.13 14.14
C ALA A 359 13.03 11.23 15.18
N GLN A 360 11.95 11.96 14.90
CA GLN A 360 10.77 12.02 15.76
C GLN A 360 10.11 10.63 15.93
N PHE A 361 9.97 9.85 14.85
CA PHE A 361 9.42 8.50 14.92
C PHE A 361 10.33 7.52 15.66
N ASN A 362 11.66 7.70 15.58
CA ASN A 362 12.62 6.82 16.24
C ASN A 362 12.89 7.21 17.71
N ASN A 363 12.79 8.49 18.08
CA ASN A 363 13.07 8.98 19.44
C ASN A 363 11.98 8.63 20.48
N ILE A 364 10.85 8.07 20.05
CA ILE A 364 9.72 7.74 20.94
C ILE A 364 9.89 6.33 21.55
N GLN A 365 10.96 5.60 21.21
CA GLN A 365 11.39 4.39 21.91
C GLN A 365 12.83 4.53 22.41
N THR A 366 13.03 5.32 23.48
CA THR A 366 13.99 5.07 24.58
C THR A 366 14.07 6.29 25.50
N GLU A 367 13.29 6.30 26.58
CA GLU A 367 13.73 6.89 27.84
C GLU A 367 13.71 5.77 28.89
N VAL A 368 14.82 5.04 28.96
CA VAL A 368 15.13 4.26 30.16
C VAL A 368 15.83 5.24 31.10
N ALA A 369 15.15 5.62 32.19
CA ALA A 369 15.75 6.41 33.25
C ALA A 369 17.04 5.70 33.74
N PRO A 370 18.15 6.42 33.96
CA PRO A 370 19.38 5.79 34.42
C PRO A 370 19.20 5.30 35.86
N THR A 371 19.04 3.99 36.03
CA THR A 371 19.31 3.34 37.31
C THR A 371 20.81 3.23 37.49
N SER A 372 21.28 3.93 38.51
CA SER A 372 22.60 3.89 39.18
C SER A 372 23.60 2.80 38.74
N ASP A 373 24.81 3.27 38.41
CA ASP A 373 26.10 2.60 38.50
C ASP A 373 26.20 1.15 37.99
N SER A 374 26.34 1.00 36.67
CA SER A 374 27.13 -0.08 36.10
C SER A 374 28.03 0.46 34.99
N VAL A 375 29.33 0.36 35.17
CA VAL A 375 30.35 0.67 34.16
C VAL A 375 30.09 -0.22 32.95
N LEU A 376 29.53 0.35 31.89
CA LEU A 376 29.37 -0.30 30.59
C LEU A 376 30.74 -0.37 29.91
N GLU A 377 31.33 -1.57 29.86
CA GLU A 377 32.44 -1.85 28.96
C GLU A 377 31.96 -1.65 27.51
N THR A 378 32.45 -0.60 26.86
CA THR A 378 32.20 -0.36 25.44
C THR A 378 33.03 -1.35 24.62
N HIS A 379 32.45 -2.50 24.28
CA HIS A 379 33.02 -3.34 23.23
C HIS A 379 32.79 -2.67 21.85
N PRO A 380 33.83 -2.46 21.03
CA PRO A 380 33.64 -1.90 19.70
C PRO A 380 32.79 -2.85 18.84
N PHE A 381 31.77 -2.31 18.18
CA PHE A 381 30.93 -3.07 17.24
C PHE A 381 31.78 -3.75 16.17
N LYS A 382 31.52 -5.04 15.91
CA LYS A 382 32.20 -5.82 14.86
C LYS A 382 31.24 -6.10 13.71
N PHE A 383 31.77 -6.05 12.49
CA PHE A 383 31.06 -6.43 11.27
C PHE A 383 30.97 -7.96 11.18
N LEU A 384 29.76 -8.54 11.07
CA LEU A 384 29.60 -10.00 11.01
C LEU A 384 29.48 -10.47 9.55
N ILE A 385 30.41 -11.33 9.11
CA ILE A 385 30.49 -11.85 7.74
C ILE A 385 30.09 -13.33 7.72
N TYR A 386 29.11 -13.70 6.89
CA TYR A 386 28.75 -15.10 6.67
C TYR A 386 29.41 -15.67 5.41
N GLY A 387 29.70 -16.98 5.43
CA GLY A 387 30.28 -17.66 4.26
C GLY A 387 31.77 -17.40 4.06
N ARG A 388 32.59 -17.65 5.10
CA ARG A 388 34.06 -17.51 5.07
C ARG A 388 34.74 -18.14 3.85
N THR A 389 34.22 -19.27 3.37
CA THR A 389 34.76 -20.02 2.23
C THR A 389 34.07 -19.68 0.90
N GLY A 390 33.06 -18.82 0.91
CA GLY A 390 32.38 -18.32 -0.28
C GLY A 390 33.11 -17.12 -0.88
N TRP A 391 32.96 -16.90 -2.19
CA TRP A 391 33.64 -15.81 -2.90
C TRP A 391 33.33 -14.44 -2.30
N ILE A 392 32.07 -14.16 -1.98
CA ILE A 392 31.62 -12.89 -1.39
C ILE A 392 32.12 -12.72 0.05
N GLY A 393 31.96 -13.74 0.91
CA GLY A 393 32.41 -13.66 2.31
C GLY A 393 33.93 -13.50 2.44
N GLY A 394 34.71 -14.19 1.60
CA GLY A 394 36.15 -14.02 1.55
C GLY A 394 36.60 -12.66 1.00
N LEU A 395 35.87 -12.09 0.04
CA LEU A 395 36.14 -10.74 -0.48
C LEU A 395 35.85 -9.67 0.58
N LEU A 396 34.72 -9.78 1.28
CA LEU A 396 34.34 -8.85 2.34
C LEU A 396 35.35 -8.87 3.50
N GLY A 397 35.83 -10.04 3.91
CA GLY A 397 36.86 -10.14 4.95
C GLY A 397 38.15 -9.42 4.57
N LYS A 398 38.61 -9.56 3.32
CA LYS A 398 39.79 -8.84 2.81
C LYS A 398 39.59 -7.33 2.78
N ILE A 399 38.38 -6.86 2.48
CA ILE A 399 38.05 -5.42 2.49
C ILE A 399 38.08 -4.89 3.92
N CYS A 400 37.48 -5.61 4.87
CA CYS A 400 37.50 -5.24 6.30
C CYS A 400 38.93 -5.20 6.84
N GLU A 401 39.78 -6.18 6.51
CA GLU A 401 41.22 -6.17 6.83
C GLU A 401 41.93 -4.94 6.26
N LYS A 402 41.73 -4.65 4.97
CA LYS A 402 42.38 -3.51 4.30
C LYS A 402 41.97 -2.17 4.89
N GLN A 403 40.74 -2.05 5.40
CA GLN A 403 40.21 -0.80 5.95
C GLN A 403 40.30 -0.71 7.48
N GLY A 404 40.88 -1.71 8.15
CA GLY A 404 40.98 -1.72 9.62
C GLY A 404 39.63 -1.81 10.33
N ILE A 405 38.60 -2.37 9.67
CA ILE A 405 37.25 -2.51 10.23
C ILE A 405 37.20 -3.81 11.04
N PRO A 406 36.90 -3.76 12.36
CA PRO A 406 36.74 -4.96 13.17
C PRO A 406 35.62 -5.85 12.62
N TYR A 407 35.91 -7.13 12.39
CA TYR A 407 34.93 -8.07 11.84
C TYR A 407 35.07 -9.48 12.44
N GLU A 408 34.04 -10.30 12.28
CA GLU A 408 34.04 -11.72 12.68
C GLU A 408 33.30 -12.57 11.65
N TYR A 409 33.69 -13.84 11.48
CA TYR A 409 32.94 -14.76 10.63
C TYR A 409 31.85 -15.50 11.43
N GLY A 410 30.61 -15.42 10.97
CA GLY A 410 29.50 -16.20 11.54
C GLY A 410 29.72 -17.71 11.38
N LYS A 411 29.47 -18.49 12.43
CA LYS A 411 29.65 -19.97 12.44
C LYS A 411 28.56 -20.76 11.69
N GLY A 412 27.55 -20.09 11.12
CA GLY A 412 26.48 -20.73 10.37
C GLY A 412 26.94 -21.20 8.97
N ARG A 413 26.91 -22.51 8.71
CA ARG A 413 26.99 -23.04 7.35
C ARG A 413 25.64 -22.83 6.66
N PHE A 414 25.60 -21.98 5.63
CA PHE A 414 24.52 -22.07 4.64
C PHE A 414 24.59 -23.46 4.02
N ALA A 415 23.59 -24.30 4.26
CA ALA A 415 23.45 -25.55 3.53
C ALA A 415 23.31 -25.18 2.05
N ARG A 416 24.29 -25.60 1.24
CA ARG A 416 24.18 -25.59 -0.21
C ARG A 416 22.98 -26.46 -0.59
N ALA A 417 21.83 -25.85 -0.86
CA ALA A 417 20.80 -26.48 -1.67
C ALA A 417 21.30 -26.50 -3.11
N PHE A 418 22.21 -27.45 -3.41
CA PHE A 418 22.48 -27.82 -4.78
C PHE A 418 21.31 -28.66 -5.27
N PHE A 419 20.72 -28.24 -6.38
CA PHE A 419 19.94 -29.12 -7.25
C PHE A 419 20.84 -30.28 -7.68
N THR A 420 20.70 -31.42 -7.02
CA THR A 420 21.13 -32.71 -7.57
C THR A 420 19.87 -33.44 -8.00
N HIS A 421 19.56 -33.38 -9.28
CA HIS A 421 18.71 -34.38 -9.93
C HIS A 421 19.39 -35.75 -9.78
N PRO A 422 18.74 -36.75 -9.17
CA PRO A 422 19.11 -38.14 -9.39
C PRO A 422 18.56 -38.51 -10.76
N GLY A 423 19.44 -38.95 -11.65
CA GLY A 423 19.07 -39.46 -12.95
C GLY A 423 18.09 -40.63 -12.86
N HIS A 424 17.23 -40.73 -13.86
CA HIS A 424 16.75 -42.01 -14.35
C HIS A 424 17.04 -42.11 -15.85
N PRO A 425 17.38 -43.32 -16.34
CA PRO A 425 18.02 -43.54 -17.62
C PRO A 425 16.99 -43.67 -18.75
N ASN A 426 17.51 -43.57 -19.98
CA ASN A 426 16.90 -43.95 -21.25
C ASN A 426 15.90 -45.11 -21.15
N TYR A 427 14.65 -44.89 -21.57
CA TYR A 427 13.95 -45.61 -22.65
C TYR A 427 12.74 -44.81 -23.11
#